data_AF-A0A5B0PJW1-F1
#
_entry.id   AF-A0A5B0PJW1-F1
#
_cell.length_a   1.000
_cell.length_b   1.000
_cell.length_c   1.000
_cell.angle_alpha   90.00
_cell.angle_beta   90.00
_cell.angle_gamma   90.00
#
_symmetry.space_group_name_H-M   'P 1'
#
loop_
_entity.id
_entity.type
_entity.pdbx_description
1 polymer ?
#
loop_
_entity_poly.entity_id
_entity_poly.type
_entity_poly.pdbx_seq_one_letter_code
_entity_poly.pdbx_strand_id
1 'polypeptide(L)'
;MVNIWILIVIAQAAIFLAANPMNLRHYSNPTRASFNPRGIQQGGSCSICFQDLEDSNIETWEGCNHNFCQDCTSRWKEEAPTCPICRNVDTRLSSYHTQQQQPVVPIPVLRGTLLEAIHTARIDLLHLPEELKDAVRQRISSLSAALQELNRRNP
;
A
#
# COMPACT_ATOMS: atom_id res chain seq x y z
N MET A 1 4.14 35.41 42.44
CA MET A 1 2.73 35.02 42.24
C MET A 1 2.72 33.82 41.31
N VAL A 2 2.56 32.61 41.83
CA VAL A 2 2.58 31.38 41.02
C VAL A 2 1.19 31.25 40.37
N ASN A 3 1.13 31.21 39.04
CA ASN A 3 -0.12 31.27 38.28
C ASN A 3 -1.02 30.06 38.60
N ILE A 4 -2.04 30.29 39.40
CA ILE A 4 -3.06 29.33 39.83
C ILE A 4 -3.70 28.59 38.64
N TRP A 5 -3.76 29.24 37.48
CA TRP A 5 -4.21 28.63 36.22
C TRP A 5 -3.39 27.40 35.79
N ILE A 6 -2.07 27.39 36.02
CA ILE A 6 -1.20 26.26 35.66
C ILE A 6 -1.53 25.03 36.52
N LEU A 7 -1.83 25.23 37.81
CA LEU A 7 -2.19 24.13 38.71
C LEU A 7 -3.56 23.53 38.38
N ILE A 8 -4.51 24.34 37.91
CA ILE A 8 -5.84 23.87 37.49
C ILE A 8 -5.74 23.00 36.23
N VAL A 9 -4.92 23.40 35.24
CA VAL A 9 -4.71 22.62 34.01
C VAL A 9 -4.01 21.28 34.30
N ILE A 10 -3.03 21.27 35.19
CA ILE A 10 -2.34 20.03 35.61
C ILE A 10 -3.31 19.08 36.34
N ALA A 11 -4.18 19.62 37.21
CA ALA A 11 -5.16 18.82 37.93
C ALA A 11 -6.21 18.19 36.99
N GLN A 12 -6.66 18.91 35.95
CA GLN A 12 -7.62 18.38 34.97
C GLN A 12 -7.02 17.27 34.09
N ALA A 13 -5.74 17.35 33.73
CA ALA A 13 -5.05 16.30 33.00
C ALA A 13 -4.90 15.00 33.81
N ALA A 14 -4.67 15.10 35.12
CA ALA A 14 -4.57 13.94 36.01
C ALA A 14 -5.92 13.20 36.16
N ILE A 15 -7.04 13.93 36.15
CA ILE A 15 -8.40 13.36 36.27
C ILE A 15 -8.77 12.56 35.01
N PHE A 16 -8.37 13.00 33.82
CA PHE A 16 -8.60 12.27 32.56
C PHE A 16 -7.80 10.96 32.46
N LEU A 17 -6.61 10.90 33.05
CA LEU A 17 -5.78 9.68 33.09
C LEU A 17 -6.32 8.64 34.09
N ALA A 18 -6.99 9.06 35.16
CA ALA A 18 -7.56 8.16 36.17
C ALA A 18 -8.94 7.59 35.80
N ALA A 19 -9.68 8.24 34.89
CA ALA A 19 -11.07 7.89 34.57
C ALA A 19 -11.24 6.85 33.44
N ASN A 20 -10.16 6.44 32.76
CA ASN A 20 -10.23 5.41 31.70
C ASN A 20 -9.37 4.18 32.03
N PRO A 21 -9.64 3.45 33.13
CA PRO A 21 -9.06 2.13 33.31
C PRO A 21 -9.65 1.20 32.25
N MET A 22 -8.85 0.89 31.22
CA MET A 22 -9.21 -0.09 30.21
C MET A 22 -9.55 -1.41 30.90
N ASN A 23 -10.84 -1.73 30.89
CA ASN A 23 -11.41 -2.92 31.49
C ASN A 23 -11.11 -4.11 30.56
N LEU A 24 -9.95 -4.74 30.74
CA LEU A 24 -9.58 -6.02 30.13
C LEU A 24 -10.39 -7.14 30.79
N ARG A 25 -11.70 -7.11 30.59
CA ARG A 25 -12.59 -8.23 30.90
C ARG A 25 -12.61 -9.19 29.72
N HIS A 26 -11.91 -10.31 29.94
CA HIS A 26 -12.26 -11.63 29.41
C HIS A 26 -12.67 -11.69 27.94
N TYR A 27 -11.70 -11.50 27.04
CA TYR A 27 -11.77 -12.17 25.74
C TYR A 27 -11.34 -13.62 25.96
N SER A 28 -12.31 -14.50 26.23
CA SER A 28 -12.10 -15.94 26.18
C SER A 28 -11.85 -16.33 24.72
N ASN A 29 -10.58 -16.41 24.37
CA ASN A 29 -10.09 -16.91 23.10
C ASN A 29 -10.56 -18.36 22.92
N PRO A 30 -11.45 -18.67 21.96
CA PRO A 30 -11.84 -20.04 21.70
C PRO A 30 -10.62 -20.75 21.11
N THR A 31 -10.10 -21.67 21.92
CA THR A 31 -9.12 -22.69 21.54
C THR A 31 -7.78 -22.16 21.02
N ARG A 32 -6.83 -22.14 21.95
CA ARG A 32 -5.44 -22.49 21.66
C ARG A 32 -5.42 -23.78 20.83
N ALA A 33 -5.35 -23.65 19.51
CA ALA A 33 -4.66 -24.66 18.72
C ALA A 33 -3.26 -24.76 19.33
N SER A 34 -2.98 -25.92 19.91
CA SER A 34 -1.69 -26.25 20.49
C SER A 34 -0.59 -25.85 19.49
N PHE A 35 0.19 -24.83 19.83
CA PHE A 35 1.43 -24.55 19.13
C PHE A 35 2.33 -25.76 19.34
N ASN A 36 2.35 -26.68 18.39
CA ASN A 36 3.32 -27.75 18.36
C ASN A 36 4.64 -27.16 17.79
N PRO A 37 5.70 -26.99 18.59
CA PRO A 37 6.93 -26.31 18.14
C PRO A 37 7.87 -27.23 17.35
N ARG A 38 7.38 -28.35 16.83
CA ARG A 38 8.17 -29.31 16.06
C ARG A 38 7.42 -29.64 14.78
N GLY A 39 8.07 -29.31 13.67
CA GLY A 39 7.58 -29.61 12.34
C GLY A 39 7.28 -31.09 12.15
N ILE A 40 6.50 -31.30 11.09
CA ILE A 40 6.13 -32.56 10.43
C ILE A 40 4.86 -33.23 10.97
N GLN A 41 3.76 -32.96 10.26
CA GLN A 41 2.76 -33.95 9.83
C GLN A 41 2.42 -33.54 8.37
N GLN A 42 3.10 -34.08 7.35
CA GLN A 42 2.70 -35.30 6.62
C GLN A 42 1.33 -35.07 5.94
N GLY A 43 1.35 -34.58 4.70
CA GLY A 43 0.17 -34.21 3.90
C GLY A 43 -0.21 -32.73 4.00
N GLY A 44 0.73 -31.82 3.73
CA GLY A 44 0.45 -30.38 3.80
C GLY A 44 -0.36 -29.95 2.60
N SER A 45 -1.51 -29.31 2.76
CA SER A 45 -2.17 -28.62 1.66
C SER A 45 -1.63 -27.20 1.53
N CYS A 46 -1.56 -26.70 0.30
CA CYS A 46 -1.18 -25.32 0.05
C CYS A 46 -2.25 -24.39 0.62
N SER A 47 -1.88 -23.44 1.49
CA SER A 47 -2.88 -22.53 2.08
C SER A 47 -3.45 -21.48 1.12
N ILE A 48 -2.98 -21.45 -0.14
CA ILE A 48 -3.48 -20.56 -1.19
C ILE A 48 -4.54 -21.28 -2.04
N CYS A 49 -4.21 -22.46 -2.58
CA CYS A 49 -5.10 -23.21 -3.48
C CYS A 49 -5.82 -24.39 -2.81
N PHE A 50 -5.47 -24.69 -1.56
CA PHE A 50 -5.99 -25.82 -0.76
C PHE A 50 -5.73 -27.21 -1.34
N GLN A 51 -4.90 -27.31 -2.38
CA GLN A 51 -4.48 -28.58 -2.96
C GLN A 51 -3.36 -29.23 -2.15
N ASP A 52 -3.32 -30.56 -2.11
CA ASP A 52 -2.24 -31.31 -1.47
C ASP A 52 -0.88 -30.97 -2.08
N LEU A 53 0.10 -30.73 -1.21
CA LEU A 53 1.49 -30.50 -1.59
C LEU A 53 2.14 -31.86 -1.82
N GLU A 54 2.41 -32.16 -3.08
CA GLU A 54 3.30 -33.26 -3.47
C GLU A 54 4.76 -32.80 -3.33
N ASP A 55 5.67 -33.67 -2.89
CA ASP A 55 7.09 -33.35 -2.65
C ASP A 55 7.79 -32.69 -3.85
N SER A 56 7.27 -32.92 -5.07
CA SER A 56 7.75 -32.32 -6.32
C SER A 56 7.36 -30.86 -6.55
N ASN A 57 6.33 -30.36 -5.85
CA ASN A 57 5.70 -29.06 -6.11
C ASN A 57 5.69 -28.14 -4.87
N ILE A 58 6.54 -28.41 -3.88
CA ILE A 58 6.62 -27.61 -2.64
C ILE A 58 7.69 -26.55 -2.77
N GLU A 59 7.33 -25.31 -2.45
CA GLU A 59 8.27 -24.20 -2.32
C GLU A 59 8.18 -23.58 -0.92
N THR A 60 9.34 -23.48 -0.25
CA THR A 60 9.45 -22.78 1.03
C THR A 60 9.74 -21.30 0.78
N TRP A 61 9.00 -20.43 1.47
CA TRP A 61 9.17 -18.99 1.34
C TRP A 61 10.48 -18.49 1.95
N GLU A 62 11.24 -17.65 1.25
CA GLU A 62 12.52 -17.12 1.74
C GLU A 62 12.33 -16.14 2.91
N GLY A 63 13.06 -16.37 4.01
CA GLY A 63 12.95 -15.60 5.24
C GLY A 63 11.87 -16.07 6.21
N CYS A 64 11.08 -17.09 5.86
CA CYS A 64 10.27 -17.84 6.82
C CYS A 64 10.28 -19.35 6.47
N ASN A 65 9.51 -20.17 7.18
CA ASN A 65 9.54 -21.63 6.99
C ASN A 65 8.18 -22.19 6.53
N HIS A 66 7.40 -21.35 5.84
CA HIS A 66 6.07 -21.68 5.31
C HIS A 66 6.17 -22.24 3.90
N ASN A 67 5.37 -23.27 3.62
CA ASN A 67 5.39 -24.02 2.37
C ASN A 67 4.12 -23.78 1.57
N PHE A 68 4.26 -23.62 0.25
CA PHE A 68 3.15 -23.48 -0.68
C PHE A 68 3.45 -24.27 -1.96
N CYS A 69 2.44 -24.38 -2.82
CA CYS A 69 2.64 -24.97 -4.15
C CYS A 69 3.54 -24.04 -5.00
N GLN A 70 4.39 -24.59 -5.86
CA GLN A 70 5.30 -23.79 -6.71
C GLN A 70 4.53 -22.75 -7.54
N ASP A 71 3.40 -23.15 -8.14
CA ASP A 71 2.54 -22.25 -8.93
C ASP A 71 2.00 -21.09 -8.08
N CYS A 72 1.57 -21.41 -6.86
CA CYS A 72 0.99 -20.48 -5.91
C CYS A 72 2.02 -19.48 -5.43
N THR A 73 3.23 -19.97 -5.12
CA THR A 73 4.37 -19.13 -4.71
C THR A 73 4.77 -18.21 -5.84
N SER A 74 4.95 -18.73 -7.05
CA SER A 74 5.39 -17.95 -8.22
C SER A 74 4.43 -16.80 -8.51
N ARG A 75 3.12 -17.09 -8.57
CA ARG A 75 2.09 -16.07 -8.78
C ARG A 75 2.06 -15.03 -7.65
N TRP A 76 2.19 -15.47 -6.40
CA TRP A 76 2.16 -14.55 -5.28
C TRP A 76 3.38 -13.61 -5.27
N LYS A 77 4.55 -14.10 -5.67
CA LYS A 77 5.78 -13.30 -5.77
C LYS A 77 5.68 -12.19 -6.83
N GLU A 78 4.82 -12.34 -7.84
CA GLU A 78 4.49 -11.27 -8.80
C GLU A 78 3.61 -10.17 -8.18
N GLU A 79 2.73 -10.55 -7.25
CA GLU A 79 1.79 -9.61 -6.62
C GLU A 79 2.38 -8.90 -5.40
N ALA A 80 3.13 -9.61 -4.55
CA ALA A 80 3.69 -9.07 -3.32
C ALA A 80 4.98 -9.78 -2.88
N PRO A 81 5.98 -9.04 -2.38
CA PRO A 81 7.23 -9.63 -1.86
C PRO A 81 7.06 -10.16 -0.43
N THR A 82 5.86 -10.54 0.00
CA THR A 82 5.56 -10.91 1.40
C THR A 82 4.94 -12.28 1.52
N CYS A 83 5.30 -13.04 2.56
CA CYS A 83 4.69 -14.35 2.81
C CYS A 83 3.18 -14.23 3.10
N PRO A 84 2.31 -15.03 2.44
CA PRO A 84 0.86 -15.02 2.68
C PRO A 84 0.44 -15.33 4.14
N ILE A 85 1.26 -16.10 4.87
CA ILE A 85 0.93 -16.54 6.23
C ILE A 85 1.43 -15.55 7.28
N CYS A 86 2.72 -15.18 7.24
CA CYS A 86 3.35 -14.37 8.30
C CYS A 86 3.75 -12.96 7.87
N ARG A 87 3.53 -12.60 6.60
CA ARG A 87 3.89 -11.29 6.04
C ARG A 87 5.39 -10.96 6.06
N ASN A 88 6.26 -11.94 6.30
CA ASN A 88 7.70 -11.74 6.22
C ASN A 88 8.10 -11.38 4.78
N VAL A 89 8.92 -10.34 4.63
CA VAL A 89 9.35 -9.85 3.32
C VAL A 89 10.47 -10.75 2.78
N ASP A 90 10.30 -11.25 1.56
CA ASP A 90 11.41 -11.81 0.79
C ASP A 90 12.27 -10.66 0.28
N THR A 91 13.43 -10.48 0.90
CA THR A 91 14.37 -9.40 0.60
C THR A 91 14.99 -9.53 -0.80
N ARG A 92 14.88 -10.70 -1.45
CA ARG A 92 15.31 -10.89 -2.84
C ARG A 92 14.31 -10.29 -3.82
N LEU A 93 13.03 -10.17 -3.43
CA LEU A 93 11.95 -9.64 -4.27
C LEU A 93 11.70 -8.14 -4.03
N SER A 94 12.11 -7.59 -2.89
CA SER A 94 11.89 -6.18 -2.56
C SER A 94 12.61 -5.21 -3.51
N SER A 95 13.76 -5.60 -4.07
CA SER A 95 14.49 -4.80 -5.07
C SER A 95 13.75 -4.74 -6.41
N TYR A 96 13.15 -5.84 -6.86
CA TYR A 96 12.35 -5.90 -8.09
C TYR A 96 11.05 -5.08 -7.97
N HIS A 97 10.37 -5.19 -6.83
CA HIS A 97 9.13 -4.47 -6.58
C HIS A 97 9.33 -2.94 -6.52
N THR A 98 10.51 -2.49 -6.10
CA THR A 98 10.87 -1.06 -6.05
C THR A 98 11.07 -0.45 -7.45
N GLN A 99 11.40 -1.26 -8.46
CA GLN A 99 11.48 -0.80 -9.86
C GLN A 99 10.14 -0.85 -10.61
N GLN A 100 9.18 -1.67 -10.16
CA GLN A 100 7.86 -1.82 -10.81
C GLN A 100 6.73 -1.04 -10.12
N GLN A 101 6.92 -0.56 -8.90
CA GLN A 101 6.07 0.48 -8.29
C GLN A 101 6.39 1.89 -8.84
N GLN A 102 6.37 2.06 -10.17
CA GLN A 102 5.94 3.37 -10.65
C GLN A 102 4.49 3.54 -10.18
N PRO A 103 4.09 4.69 -9.62
CA PRO A 103 2.69 4.92 -9.28
C PRO A 103 1.87 4.76 -10.56
N VAL A 104 1.19 3.62 -10.70
CA VAL A 104 0.29 3.36 -11.82
C VAL A 104 -0.95 4.22 -11.57
N VAL A 105 -0.85 5.50 -11.92
CA VAL A 105 -1.99 6.40 -11.85
C VAL A 105 -3.05 5.85 -12.80
N PRO A 106 -4.29 5.58 -12.34
CA PRO A 106 -5.34 5.07 -13.22
C PRO A 106 -5.48 6.00 -14.44
N ILE A 107 -5.61 5.43 -15.65
CA ILE A 107 -5.74 6.21 -16.89
C ILE A 107 -6.83 7.31 -16.79
N PRO A 108 -8.00 7.08 -16.14
CA PRO A 108 -8.98 8.15 -15.91
C PRO A 108 -8.45 9.32 -15.07
N VAL A 109 -7.59 9.04 -14.08
CA VAL A 109 -6.93 10.06 -13.25
C VAL A 109 -5.91 10.83 -14.09
N LEU A 110 -5.10 10.14 -14.88
CA LEU A 110 -4.12 10.79 -15.76
C LEU A 110 -4.80 11.69 -16.82
N ARG A 111 -5.87 11.21 -17.45
CA ARG A 111 -6.71 12.01 -18.36
C ARG A 111 -7.28 13.24 -17.67
N GLY A 112 -7.79 13.09 -16.45
CA GLY A 112 -8.28 14.19 -15.62
C GLY A 112 -7.20 15.23 -15.33
N THR A 113 -6.01 14.80 -14.89
CA THR A 113 -4.89 15.72 -14.59
C THR A 113 -4.44 16.52 -15.81
N LEU A 114 -4.43 15.92 -17.01
CA LEU A 114 -4.10 16.61 -18.26
C LEU A 114 -5.14 17.67 -18.63
N LEU A 115 -6.43 17.34 -18.49
CA LEU A 115 -7.52 18.28 -18.73
C LEU A 115 -7.47 19.48 -17.78
N GLU A 116 -7.27 19.23 -16.48
CA GLU A 116 -7.14 20.30 -15.47
C GLU A 116 -5.91 21.18 -15.71
N ALA A 117 -4.77 20.59 -16.11
CA ALA A 117 -3.57 21.34 -16.43
C ALA A 117 -3.77 22.23 -17.67
N ILE A 118 -4.46 21.74 -18.70
CA ILE A 118 -4.82 22.53 -19.89
C ILE A 118 -5.77 23.68 -19.50
N HIS A 119 -6.78 23.40 -18.68
CA HIS A 119 -7.75 24.39 -18.24
C HIS A 119 -7.08 25.50 -17.43
N THR A 120 -6.27 25.13 -16.44
CA THR A 120 -5.53 26.08 -15.61
C THR A 120 -4.59 26.94 -16.45
N ALA A 121 -3.82 26.32 -17.37
CA ALA A 121 -2.92 27.07 -18.25
C ALA A 121 -3.68 28.05 -19.17
N ARG A 122 -4.90 27.71 -19.61
CA ARG A 122 -5.76 28.64 -20.36
C ARG A 122 -6.23 29.82 -19.50
N ILE A 123 -6.55 29.59 -18.22
CA ILE A 123 -6.90 30.66 -17.28
C ILE A 123 -5.69 31.58 -17.05
N ASP A 124 -4.50 31.02 -16.84
CA ASP A 124 -3.27 31.79 -16.66
C ASP A 124 -3.01 32.70 -17.87
N LEU A 125 -3.24 32.20 -19.09
CA LEU A 125 -3.06 32.95 -20.34
C LEU A 125 -3.90 34.24 -20.40
N LEU A 126 -5.06 34.28 -19.74
CA LEU A 126 -5.93 35.46 -19.68
C LEU A 126 -5.34 36.57 -18.79
N HIS A 127 -4.60 36.21 -17.75
CA HIS A 127 -4.12 37.12 -16.71
C HIS A 127 -2.63 37.45 -16.83
N LEU A 128 -1.95 36.90 -17.84
CA LEU A 128 -0.52 36.98 -17.99
C LEU A 128 -0.08 38.14 -18.90
N PRO A 129 1.05 38.83 -18.61
CA PRO A 129 1.66 39.76 -19.55
C PRO A 129 2.03 39.07 -20.87
N GLU A 130 1.91 39.78 -22.00
CA GLU A 130 2.12 39.22 -23.36
C GLU A 130 3.47 38.52 -23.52
N GLU A 131 4.51 39.03 -22.88
CA GLU A 131 5.88 38.49 -22.95
C GLU A 131 5.99 37.04 -22.45
N LEU A 132 5.08 36.58 -21.59
CA LEU A 132 5.09 35.21 -21.05
C LEU A 132 4.00 34.31 -21.64
N LYS A 133 3.13 34.84 -22.51
CA LYS A 133 2.02 34.07 -23.10
C LYS A 133 2.49 32.97 -24.03
N ASP A 134 3.60 33.17 -24.75
CA ASP A 134 4.11 32.18 -25.69
C ASP A 134 4.55 30.89 -25.00
N ALA A 135 5.19 31.00 -23.84
CA ALA A 135 5.56 29.86 -23.02
C ALA A 135 4.32 29.07 -22.56
N VAL A 136 3.25 29.77 -22.16
CA VAL A 136 2.00 29.13 -21.73
C VAL A 136 1.25 28.51 -22.91
N ARG A 137 1.22 29.15 -24.08
CA ARG A 137 0.67 28.59 -25.33
C ARG A 137 1.39 27.31 -25.73
N GLN A 138 2.72 27.30 -25.65
CA GLN A 138 3.53 26.11 -25.91
C GLN A 138 3.21 24.99 -24.92
N ARG A 139 3.07 25.31 -23.62
CA ARG A 139 2.70 24.33 -22.59
C ARG A 139 1.31 23.73 -22.83
N ILE A 140 0.33 24.54 -23.23
CA ILE A 140 -1.00 24.06 -23.61
C ILE A 140 -0.93 23.11 -24.81
N SER A 141 -0.12 23.44 -25.82
CA SER A 141 0.08 22.58 -27.00
C SER A 141 0.67 21.22 -26.62
N SER A 142 1.72 21.20 -25.80
CA SER A 142 2.34 19.96 -25.32
C SER A 142 1.40 19.10 -24.49
N LEU A 143 0.64 19.69 -23.57
CA LEU A 143 -0.34 18.96 -22.75
C LEU A 143 -1.49 18.39 -23.60
N SER A 144 -1.94 19.15 -24.60
CA SER A 144 -2.98 18.69 -25.52
C SER A 144 -2.51 17.50 -26.36
N ALA A 145 -1.27 17.52 -26.84
CA ALA A 145 -0.68 16.40 -27.57
C ALA A 145 -0.55 15.14 -26.68
N ALA A 146 -0.13 15.30 -25.42
CA ALA A 146 -0.05 14.21 -24.46
C ALA A 146 -1.44 13.58 -24.19
N LEU A 147 -2.48 14.40 -24.06
CA LEU A 147 -3.86 13.94 -23.90
C LEU A 147 -4.37 13.18 -25.14
N GLN A 148 -4.06 13.66 -26.35
CA GLN A 148 -4.42 12.97 -27.58
C GLN A 148 -3.75 11.60 -27.68
N GLU A 149 -2.46 11.52 -27.37
CA GLU A 149 -1.72 10.26 -27.37
C GLU A 149 -2.26 9.28 -26.32
N LEU A 150 -2.63 9.77 -25.14
CA LEU A 150 -3.24 8.95 -24.09
C LEU A 150 -4.58 8.35 -24.54
N ASN A 151 -5.46 9.16 -25.14
CA ASN A 151 -6.73 8.69 -25.68
C ASN A 151 -6.53 7.71 -26.85
N ARG A 152 -5.49 7.91 -27.68
CA ARG A 152 -5.16 6.98 -28.76
C ARG A 152 -4.72 5.61 -28.23
N ARG A 153 -3.97 5.59 -27.11
CA ARG A 153 -3.54 4.35 -26.45
C ARG A 153 -4.67 3.68 -25.65
N ASN A 154 -5.68 4.44 -25.23
CA ASN A 154 -6.77 4.00 -24.37
C ASN A 154 -8.10 4.58 -24.88
N PRO A 155 -8.68 3.97 -25.94
CA PRO A 155 -9.89 4.47 -26.59
C PRO A 155 -11.12 4.46 -25.68
#